data_AF-A0A358PE54-F1
#
_entry.id   AF-A0A358PE54-F1
#
_cell.length_a   1.000
_cell.length_b   1.000
_cell.length_c   1.000
_cell.angle_alpha   90.00
_cell.angle_beta   90.00
_cell.angle_gamma   90.00
#
_symmetry.space_group_name_H-M   'P 1'
#
loop_
_entity.id
_entity.type
_entity.pdbx_description
1 polymer ?
#
loop_
_entity_poly.entity_id
_entity_poly.type
_entity_poly.pdbx_seq_one_letter_code
_entity_poly.pdbx_strand_id
1 'polypeptide(L)'
;MTWQPNSWRSFPIQQVPEYPDLDRLNAVEKIISGRPPLVFAGEAQSLRDRLGSVARGEAFLLQGGDCAESFAEFSANNIRDSFKVMLQMAVVLTYGASMPVIKIGRMAGQFAKPRSAPTEVIDGVELPSYRGDMINGPAFTEDERIPDPRRLLRVYEQSASTLNLLRAFAQGGLADLTKVHSWVADFLKDTPQTQRFEALAERIEESLNFMKACGVTSATARPLAETELYTSHEGLLLG
;
A
#
# COMPACT_ATOMS: atom_id res chain seq x y z
N MET A 1 10.87 -17.22 -26.76
CA MET A 1 11.41 -17.39 -25.38
C MET A 1 10.23 -17.73 -24.47
N THR A 2 10.32 -18.78 -23.67
CA THR A 2 9.25 -19.17 -22.72
C THR A 2 9.43 -18.36 -21.44
N TRP A 3 8.39 -17.66 -20.97
CA TRP A 3 8.46 -16.89 -19.73
C TRP A 3 8.63 -17.80 -18.53
N GLN A 4 9.52 -17.42 -17.61
CA GLN A 4 9.76 -18.05 -16.31
C GLN A 4 10.02 -16.95 -15.27
N PRO A 5 9.76 -17.16 -13.97
CA PRO A 5 10.00 -16.14 -12.95
C PRO A 5 11.43 -15.57 -12.94
N ASN A 6 12.43 -16.36 -13.35
CA ASN A 6 13.83 -15.93 -13.41
C ASN A 6 14.29 -15.46 -14.80
N SER A 7 13.42 -15.45 -15.83
CA SER A 7 13.83 -15.08 -17.19
C SER A 7 14.26 -13.61 -17.31
N TRP A 8 13.90 -12.75 -16.35
CA TRP A 8 14.35 -11.35 -16.31
C TRP A 8 15.87 -11.22 -16.19
N ARG A 9 16.55 -12.20 -15.56
CA ARG A 9 18.00 -12.18 -15.31
C ARG A 9 18.84 -12.19 -16.59
N SER A 10 18.25 -12.58 -17.72
CA SER A 10 18.92 -12.54 -19.04
C SER A 10 18.73 -11.23 -19.80
N PHE A 11 18.04 -10.25 -19.23
CA PHE A 11 17.80 -8.96 -19.86
C PHE A 11 18.60 -7.85 -19.15
N PRO A 12 18.91 -6.74 -19.85
CA PRO A 12 19.47 -5.56 -19.21
C PRO A 12 18.57 -5.07 -18.06
N ILE A 13 19.19 -4.79 -16.92
CA ILE A 13 18.50 -4.28 -15.73
C ILE A 13 19.17 -2.99 -15.25
N GLN A 14 18.38 -2.16 -14.57
CA GLN A 14 18.81 -0.89 -13.97
C GLN A 14 18.37 -0.85 -12.51
N GLN A 15 18.97 0.03 -11.72
CA GLN A 15 18.55 0.34 -10.33
C GLN A 15 18.68 -0.78 -9.30
N VAL A 16 19.18 -1.96 -9.67
CA VAL A 16 19.49 -3.04 -8.73
C VAL A 16 20.74 -2.72 -7.91
N PRO A 17 20.76 -3.08 -6.62
CA PRO A 17 21.95 -2.92 -5.77
C PRO A 17 23.03 -3.94 -6.11
N GLU A 18 24.27 -3.58 -5.83
CA GLU A 18 25.40 -4.51 -5.83
C GLU A 18 25.58 -5.07 -4.42
N TYR A 19 25.10 -6.30 -4.20
CA TYR A 19 25.29 -6.99 -2.93
C TYR A 19 26.74 -7.53 -2.83
N PRO A 20 27.45 -7.29 -1.72
CA PRO A 20 28.85 -7.71 -1.57
C PRO A 20 29.02 -9.24 -1.45
N ASP A 21 27.97 -9.94 -1.03
CA ASP A 21 27.97 -11.40 -0.83
C ASP A 21 26.75 -12.02 -1.53
N LEU A 22 26.99 -12.60 -2.70
CA LEU A 22 25.96 -13.22 -3.52
C LEU A 22 25.48 -14.57 -2.95
N ASP A 23 26.33 -15.30 -2.24
CA ASP A 23 25.92 -16.56 -1.60
C ASP A 23 24.91 -16.28 -0.48
N ARG A 24 25.13 -15.19 0.27
CA ARG A 24 24.18 -14.71 1.27
C ARG A 24 22.87 -14.21 0.66
N LEU A 25 22.94 -13.49 -0.46
CA LEU A 25 21.75 -13.09 -1.21
C LEU A 25 20.93 -14.33 -1.62
N ASN A 26 21.57 -15.28 -2.30
CA ASN A 26 20.94 -16.53 -2.76
C ASN A 26 20.32 -17.32 -1.60
N ALA A 27 20.98 -17.36 -0.43
CA ALA A 27 20.44 -18.00 0.77
C ALA A 27 19.16 -17.31 1.26
N VAL A 28 19.12 -15.97 1.26
CA VAL A 28 17.92 -15.21 1.63
C VAL A 28 16.80 -15.38 0.60
N GLU A 29 17.08 -15.28 -0.70
CA GLU A 29 16.09 -15.52 -1.76
C GLU A 29 15.45 -16.91 -1.59
N LYS A 30 16.25 -17.94 -1.30
CA LYS A 30 15.77 -19.29 -1.02
C LYS A 30 14.83 -19.34 0.19
N ILE A 31 15.15 -18.63 1.27
CA ILE A 31 14.28 -18.56 2.46
C ILE A 31 12.94 -17.92 2.09
N ILE A 32 12.95 -16.80 1.38
CA ILE A 32 11.73 -16.07 0.98
C ILE A 32 10.87 -16.92 0.04
N SER A 33 11.49 -17.64 -0.90
CA SER A 33 10.78 -18.53 -1.83
C SER A 33 9.99 -19.65 -1.14
N GLY A 34 10.38 -20.03 0.08
CA GLY A 34 9.66 -21.00 0.91
C GLY A 34 8.60 -20.40 1.83
N ARG A 35 8.41 -19.07 1.84
CA ARG A 35 7.40 -18.40 2.68
C ARG A 35 6.03 -18.39 1.99
N PRO A 36 4.93 -18.34 2.78
CA PRO A 36 3.60 -18.11 2.22
C PRO A 36 3.53 -16.83 1.39
N PRO A 37 2.72 -16.80 0.32
CA PRO A 37 2.50 -15.56 -0.44
C PRO A 37 1.70 -14.55 0.39
N LEU A 38 1.91 -13.26 0.13
CA LEU A 38 1.15 -12.18 0.77
C LEU A 38 -0.31 -12.12 0.27
N VAL A 39 -0.54 -12.47 -0.99
CA VAL A 39 -1.86 -12.44 -1.63
C VAL A 39 -2.17 -13.76 -2.32
N PHE A 40 -3.44 -14.10 -2.36
CA PHE A 40 -3.94 -15.25 -3.11
C PHE A 40 -4.13 -14.88 -4.59
N ALA A 41 -3.87 -15.83 -5.50
CA ALA A 41 -3.97 -15.58 -6.94
C ALA A 41 -5.38 -15.09 -7.39
N GLY A 42 -6.43 -15.58 -6.73
CA GLY A 42 -7.80 -15.12 -6.98
C GLY A 42 -8.02 -13.64 -6.66
N GLU A 43 -7.29 -13.07 -5.70
CA GLU A 43 -7.37 -11.64 -5.37
C GLU A 43 -6.78 -10.79 -6.50
N ALA A 44 -5.66 -11.23 -7.09
CA ALA A 44 -5.06 -10.55 -8.25
C ALA A 44 -5.97 -10.64 -9.48
N GLN A 45 -6.65 -11.77 -9.69
CA GLN A 45 -7.64 -11.93 -10.76
C GLN A 45 -8.86 -11.02 -10.54
N SER A 46 -9.39 -10.96 -9.32
CA SER A 46 -10.46 -10.03 -8.94
C SER A 46 -10.06 -8.58 -9.20
N LEU A 47 -8.84 -8.17 -8.81
CA LEU A 47 -8.34 -6.83 -9.09
C LEU A 47 -8.27 -6.54 -10.60
N ARG A 48 -7.75 -7.48 -11.39
CA ARG A 48 -7.69 -7.32 -12.86
C ARG A 48 -9.07 -7.09 -13.46
N ASP A 49 -10.06 -7.87 -13.04
CA ASP A 49 -11.42 -7.75 -13.58
C ASP A 49 -12.05 -6.40 -13.20
N ARG A 50 -11.81 -5.93 -11.95
CA ARG A 50 -12.21 -4.60 -11.47
C ARG A 50 -11.51 -3.46 -12.20
N LEU A 51 -10.21 -3.59 -12.50
CA LEU A 51 -9.49 -2.63 -13.34
C LEU A 51 -10.04 -2.64 -14.78
N GLY A 52 -10.59 -3.76 -15.25
CA GLY A 52 -11.36 -3.83 -16.48
C GLY A 52 -12.59 -2.90 -16.46
N SER A 53 -13.33 -2.84 -15.36
CA SER A 53 -14.43 -1.87 -15.20
C SER A 53 -13.95 -0.42 -15.21
N VAL A 54 -12.79 -0.13 -14.59
CA VAL A 54 -12.18 1.22 -14.67
C VAL A 54 -11.86 1.58 -16.12
N ALA A 55 -11.25 0.67 -16.88
CA ALA A 55 -10.90 0.89 -18.27
C ALA A 55 -12.13 1.12 -19.18
N ARG A 56 -13.30 0.58 -18.80
CA ARG A 56 -14.58 0.81 -19.50
C ARG A 56 -15.33 2.05 -19.02
N GLY A 57 -14.82 2.79 -18.05
CA GLY A 57 -15.49 3.98 -17.48
C GLY A 57 -16.64 3.64 -16.53
N GLU A 58 -16.70 2.42 -16.01
CA GLU A 58 -17.74 1.93 -15.09
C GLU A 58 -17.33 2.08 -13.60
N ALA A 59 -16.07 2.44 -13.35
CA ALA A 59 -15.50 2.59 -12.01
C ALA A 59 -14.32 3.58 -12.04
N PHE A 60 -13.92 4.05 -10.85
CA PHE A 60 -12.77 4.93 -10.67
C PHE A 60 -11.65 4.22 -9.88
N LEU A 61 -10.38 4.45 -10.23
CA LEU A 61 -9.24 3.92 -9.48
C LEU A 61 -8.70 4.96 -8.50
N LEU A 62 -8.66 4.61 -7.22
CA LEU A 62 -7.93 5.34 -6.19
C LEU A 62 -6.70 4.51 -5.77
N GLN A 63 -5.51 5.01 -6.10
CA GLN A 63 -4.24 4.45 -5.63
C GLN A 63 -3.49 5.49 -4.81
N GLY A 64 -3.07 5.13 -3.59
CA GLY A 64 -2.42 6.07 -2.68
C GLY A 64 -1.71 5.38 -1.52
N GLY A 65 -0.85 6.09 -0.82
CA GLY A 65 -0.04 5.58 0.29
C GLY A 65 1.36 6.17 0.26
N ASP A 66 2.29 5.51 0.94
CA ASP A 66 3.62 6.06 1.16
C ASP A 66 4.46 6.15 -0.13
N CYS A 67 5.38 7.11 -0.14
CA CYS A 67 6.41 7.21 -1.17
C CYS A 67 7.40 6.04 -1.04
N ALA A 68 7.92 5.82 0.17
CA ALA A 68 8.37 4.50 0.61
C ALA A 68 8.06 4.28 2.08
N GLU A 69 7.65 3.07 2.39
CA GLU A 69 7.54 2.57 3.75
C GLU A 69 8.94 2.50 4.38
N SER A 70 8.99 2.73 5.70
CA SER A 70 10.22 2.66 6.49
C SER A 70 10.07 1.65 7.64
N PHE A 71 11.19 1.09 8.07
CA PHE A 71 11.28 0.24 9.24
C PHE A 71 11.08 1.02 10.55
N ALA A 72 11.43 2.31 10.55
CA ALA A 72 11.33 3.18 11.73
C ALA A 72 9.88 3.61 12.00
N GLU A 73 9.06 3.75 10.96
CA GLU A 73 7.67 4.21 11.08
C GLU A 73 6.67 3.05 11.11
N PHE A 74 7.13 1.83 11.38
CA PHE A 74 6.27 0.66 11.46
C PHE A 74 5.42 0.67 12.74
N SER A 75 4.18 1.12 12.63
CA SER A 75 3.22 1.10 13.74
C SER A 75 1.79 0.84 13.27
N ALA A 76 0.99 0.21 14.14
CA ALA A 76 -0.42 -0.04 13.88
C ALA A 76 -1.22 1.27 13.70
N ASN A 77 -0.82 2.35 14.41
CA ASN A 77 -1.45 3.66 14.27
C ASN A 77 -1.21 4.25 12.89
N ASN A 78 0.03 4.24 12.39
CA ASN A 78 0.34 4.75 11.04
C ASN A 78 -0.43 3.97 9.96
N ILE A 79 -0.47 2.64 10.06
CA ILE A 79 -1.23 1.80 9.12
C ILE A 79 -2.73 2.15 9.17
N ARG A 80 -3.30 2.27 10.37
CA ARG A 80 -4.71 2.64 10.58
C ARG A 80 -5.02 4.02 10.00
N ASP A 81 -4.17 5.00 10.26
CA ASP A 81 -4.42 6.39 9.88
C ASP A 81 -4.27 6.57 8.36
N SER A 82 -3.29 5.91 7.74
CA SER A 82 -3.20 5.82 6.26
C SER A 82 -4.42 5.12 5.65
N PHE A 83 -4.91 4.05 6.27
CA PHE A 83 -6.13 3.37 5.84
C PHE A 83 -7.36 4.29 5.93
N LYS A 84 -7.53 5.03 7.04
CA LYS A 84 -8.62 6.01 7.20
C LYS A 84 -8.59 7.07 6.10
N VAL A 85 -7.44 7.67 5.83
CA VAL A 85 -7.30 8.67 4.75
C VAL A 85 -7.75 8.10 3.40
N MET A 86 -7.38 6.85 3.12
CA MET A 86 -7.84 6.19 1.89
C MET A 86 -9.35 6.00 1.83
N LEU A 87 -10.00 5.62 2.94
CA LEU A 87 -11.46 5.51 3.00
C LEU A 87 -12.16 6.85 2.83
N GLN A 88 -11.62 7.92 3.42
CA GLN A 88 -12.15 9.27 3.24
C GLN A 88 -12.11 9.69 1.77
N MET A 89 -10.97 9.50 1.10
CA MET A 89 -10.86 9.78 -0.33
C MET A 89 -11.83 8.92 -1.14
N ALA A 90 -11.93 7.62 -0.82
CA ALA A 90 -12.77 6.68 -1.54
C ALA A 90 -14.26 7.02 -1.43
N VAL A 91 -14.75 7.39 -0.25
CA VAL A 91 -16.18 7.72 -0.06
C VAL A 91 -16.53 9.04 -0.75
N VAL A 92 -15.64 10.04 -0.70
CA VAL A 92 -15.81 11.30 -1.42
C VAL A 92 -15.91 11.06 -2.93
N LEU A 93 -14.98 10.27 -3.48
CA LEU A 93 -14.96 9.94 -4.90
C LEU A 93 -16.18 9.09 -5.30
N THR A 94 -16.58 8.13 -4.47
CA THR A 94 -17.76 7.28 -4.74
C THR A 94 -19.03 8.12 -4.84
N TYR A 95 -19.22 9.05 -3.90
CA TYR A 95 -20.37 9.96 -3.92
C TYR A 95 -20.32 10.91 -5.11
N GLY A 96 -19.18 11.59 -5.32
CA GLY A 96 -19.03 12.60 -6.37
C GLY A 96 -19.09 12.03 -7.79
N ALA A 97 -18.50 10.85 -8.02
CA ALA A 97 -18.49 10.21 -9.32
C ALA A 97 -19.71 9.31 -9.56
N SER A 98 -20.51 9.03 -8.52
CA SER A 98 -21.67 8.12 -8.57
C SER A 98 -21.33 6.75 -9.19
N MET A 99 -20.12 6.25 -8.91
CA MET A 99 -19.62 4.98 -9.42
C MET A 99 -18.69 4.31 -8.40
N PRO A 100 -18.47 2.98 -8.51
CA PRO A 100 -17.56 2.27 -7.64
C PRO A 100 -16.13 2.83 -7.68
N VAL A 101 -15.48 2.94 -6.52
CA VAL A 101 -14.05 3.25 -6.41
C VAL A 101 -13.27 2.00 -6.05
N ILE A 102 -12.31 1.61 -6.89
CA ILE A 102 -11.36 0.53 -6.60
C ILE A 102 -10.18 1.13 -5.83
N LYS A 103 -9.88 0.57 -4.65
CA LYS A 103 -8.88 1.12 -3.71
C LYS A 103 -7.62 0.26 -3.73
N ILE A 104 -6.48 0.88 -4.01
CA ILE A 104 -5.17 0.24 -4.01
C ILE A 104 -4.19 1.01 -3.10
N GLY A 105 -3.72 0.38 -2.03
CA GLY A 105 -2.69 0.93 -1.16
C GLY A 105 -1.28 0.77 -1.71
N ARG A 106 -0.49 1.83 -1.67
CA ARG A 106 0.98 1.76 -1.70
C ARG A 106 1.48 1.41 -0.30
N MET A 107 1.27 0.16 0.10
CA MET A 107 1.47 -0.35 1.45
C MET A 107 1.83 -1.84 1.39
N ALA A 108 2.46 -2.36 2.45
CA ALA A 108 2.88 -3.75 2.54
C ALA A 108 3.82 -4.21 1.41
N GLY A 109 4.79 -3.36 1.05
CA GLY A 109 5.85 -3.74 0.10
C GLY A 109 6.60 -2.58 -0.55
N GLN A 110 6.23 -1.32 -0.30
CA GLN A 110 6.83 -0.15 -0.96
C GLN A 110 8.14 0.28 -0.26
N PHE A 111 9.14 -0.61 -0.20
CA PHE A 111 10.38 -0.41 0.54
C PHE A 111 11.62 -0.15 -0.33
N ALA A 112 11.47 -0.14 -1.66
CA ALA A 112 12.55 0.13 -2.60
C ALA A 112 12.27 1.44 -3.36
N LYS A 113 13.34 2.17 -3.71
CA LYS A 113 13.28 3.45 -4.43
C LYS A 113 14.36 3.51 -5.51
N PRO A 114 14.01 3.90 -6.75
CA PRO A 114 15.03 4.18 -7.76
C PRO A 114 15.78 5.47 -7.40
N ARG A 115 17.02 5.59 -7.87
CA ARG A 115 17.88 6.77 -7.63
C ARG A 115 18.47 7.26 -8.94
N SER A 116 18.49 8.59 -9.09
CA SER A 116 19.09 9.23 -10.27
C SER A 116 20.61 9.07 -10.33
N ALA A 117 21.26 8.92 -9.18
CA ALA A 117 22.70 8.70 -9.05
C ALA A 117 22.99 7.46 -8.18
N PRO A 118 24.05 6.69 -8.48
CA PRO A 118 24.43 5.53 -7.67
C PRO A 118 25.00 5.90 -6.30
N THR A 119 25.63 7.08 -6.20
CA THR A 119 26.26 7.61 -4.99
C THR A 119 25.65 8.96 -4.58
N GLU A 120 25.94 9.36 -3.34
CA GLU A 120 25.55 10.62 -2.73
C GLU A 120 26.79 11.20 -2.05
N VAL A 121 27.02 12.50 -2.22
CA VAL A 121 28.16 13.22 -1.62
C VAL A 121 27.64 14.20 -0.59
N ILE A 122 28.05 14.06 0.66
CA ILE A 122 27.75 14.99 1.76
C ILE A 122 29.06 15.35 2.42
N ASP A 123 29.32 16.66 2.57
CA ASP A 123 30.53 17.20 3.21
C ASP A 123 31.86 16.61 2.67
N GLY A 124 31.89 16.31 1.37
CA GLY A 124 33.07 15.77 0.67
C GLY A 124 33.27 14.26 0.79
N VAL A 125 32.40 13.55 1.52
CA VAL A 125 32.40 12.07 1.60
C VAL A 125 31.38 11.52 0.60
N GLU A 126 31.81 10.57 -0.23
CA GLU A 126 30.96 9.89 -1.22
C GLU A 126 30.57 8.49 -0.73
N LEU A 127 29.26 8.22 -0.63
CA LEU A 127 28.72 6.91 -0.24
C LEU A 127 27.65 6.42 -1.24
N PRO A 128 27.34 5.12 -1.28
CA PRO A 128 26.20 4.62 -2.04
C PRO A 128 24.90 5.36 -1.65
N SER A 129 24.07 5.67 -2.63
CA SER A 129 22.76 6.26 -2.39
C SER A 129 21.86 5.33 -1.56
N TYR A 130 21.09 5.88 -0.63
CA TYR A 130 20.00 5.17 0.02
C TYR A 130 18.93 4.75 -1.01
N ARG A 131 18.65 3.45 -1.14
CA ARG A 131 17.71 2.89 -2.14
C ARG A 131 16.42 2.36 -1.53
N GLY A 132 16.13 2.74 -0.27
CA GLY A 132 15.00 2.22 0.48
C GLY A 132 15.40 1.11 1.43
N ASP A 133 14.63 0.96 2.51
CA ASP A 133 14.94 0.07 3.63
C ASP A 133 15.03 -1.42 3.24
N MET A 134 14.48 -1.81 2.08
CA MET A 134 14.65 -3.14 1.49
C MET A 134 16.09 -3.45 1.09
N ILE A 135 16.89 -2.42 0.80
CA ILE A 135 18.23 -2.54 0.24
C ILE A 135 19.29 -2.15 1.28
N ASN A 136 19.26 -0.91 1.76
CA ASN A 136 20.24 -0.35 2.69
C ASN A 136 19.56 0.66 3.64
N GLY A 137 20.31 1.22 4.59
CA GLY A 137 19.80 2.14 5.60
C GLY A 137 19.84 3.61 5.20
N PRO A 138 19.01 4.46 5.82
CA PRO A 138 18.94 5.88 5.50
C PRO A 138 20.12 6.69 6.05
N ALA A 139 20.78 6.23 7.12
CA ALA A 139 21.89 6.95 7.73
C ALA A 139 23.06 7.09 6.75
N PHE A 140 23.74 8.25 6.78
CA PHE A 140 24.89 8.53 5.92
C PHE A 140 26.18 8.01 6.56
N THR A 141 26.30 6.69 6.67
CA THR A 141 27.51 5.99 7.16
C THR A 141 27.86 4.85 6.23
N GLU A 142 29.15 4.48 6.14
CA GLU A 142 29.61 3.38 5.28
C GLU A 142 28.82 2.09 5.52
N ASP A 143 28.71 1.67 6.79
CA ASP A 143 28.03 0.44 7.18
C ASP A 143 26.53 0.43 6.80
N GLU A 144 25.81 1.53 7.01
CA GLU A 144 24.38 1.58 6.71
C GLU A 144 24.11 1.65 5.20
N ARG A 145 25.05 2.16 4.40
CA ARG A 145 24.87 2.27 2.94
C ARG A 145 25.20 1.00 2.18
N ILE A 146 25.85 0.01 2.81
CA ILE A 146 26.10 -1.30 2.21
C ILE A 146 24.77 -2.08 2.06
N PRO A 147 24.43 -2.58 0.86
CA PRO A 147 23.26 -3.43 0.67
C PRO A 147 23.30 -4.69 1.53
N ASP A 148 22.24 -4.94 2.31
CA ASP A 148 22.14 -6.11 3.19
C ASP A 148 20.94 -6.99 2.77
N PRO A 149 21.17 -8.20 2.26
CA PRO A 149 20.09 -9.07 1.80
C PRO A 149 19.14 -9.49 2.92
N ARG A 150 19.56 -9.46 4.20
CA ARG A 150 18.66 -9.77 5.33
C ARG A 150 17.48 -8.81 5.43
N ARG A 151 17.61 -7.59 4.89
CA ARG A 151 16.52 -6.61 4.86
C ARG A 151 15.31 -7.11 4.08
N LEU A 152 15.49 -8.00 3.10
CA LEU A 152 14.41 -8.65 2.35
C LEU A 152 13.49 -9.48 3.27
N LEU A 153 14.06 -10.20 4.25
CA LEU A 153 13.28 -10.97 5.22
C LEU A 153 12.45 -10.04 6.11
N ARG A 154 13.05 -8.95 6.58
CA ARG A 154 12.37 -7.95 7.40
C ARG A 154 11.23 -7.27 6.62
N VAL A 155 11.45 -6.93 5.35
CA VAL A 155 10.40 -6.41 4.47
C VAL A 155 9.26 -7.40 4.33
N TYR A 156 9.54 -8.68 4.12
CA TYR A 156 8.50 -9.71 4.05
C TYR A 156 7.66 -9.76 5.35
N GLU A 157 8.32 -9.78 6.51
CA GLU A 157 7.66 -9.83 7.82
C GLU A 157 6.79 -8.59 8.10
N GLN A 158 7.34 -7.41 7.82
CA GLN A 158 6.60 -6.15 7.95
C GLN A 158 5.43 -6.10 6.98
N SER A 159 5.62 -6.52 5.73
CA SER A 159 4.56 -6.56 4.71
C SER A 159 3.43 -7.51 5.08
N ALA A 160 3.76 -8.71 5.56
CA ALA A 160 2.77 -9.67 6.05
C ALA A 160 1.98 -9.12 7.23
N SER A 161 2.65 -8.46 8.18
CA SER A 161 2.03 -7.87 9.36
C SER A 161 1.12 -6.69 9.00
N THR A 162 1.59 -5.79 8.13
CA THR A 162 0.81 -4.66 7.61
C THR A 162 -0.42 -5.15 6.87
N LEU A 163 -0.27 -6.12 5.96
CA LEU A 163 -1.38 -6.64 5.17
C LEU A 163 -2.42 -7.37 6.04
N ASN A 164 -1.98 -8.13 7.03
CA ASN A 164 -2.87 -8.76 7.99
C ASN A 164 -3.73 -7.72 8.73
N LEU A 165 -3.11 -6.63 9.19
CA LEU A 165 -3.83 -5.55 9.88
C LEU A 165 -4.78 -4.80 8.93
N LEU A 166 -4.36 -4.53 7.69
CA LEU A 166 -5.22 -3.92 6.67
C LEU A 166 -6.45 -4.77 6.38
N ARG A 167 -6.30 -6.10 6.27
CA ARG A 167 -7.43 -7.03 6.12
C ARG A 167 -8.37 -6.99 7.31
N ALA A 168 -7.83 -6.94 8.53
CA ALA A 168 -8.63 -6.80 9.74
C ALA A 168 -9.39 -5.46 9.78
N PHE A 169 -8.82 -4.36 9.31
CA PHE A 169 -9.53 -3.08 9.21
C PHE A 169 -10.61 -3.06 8.11
N ALA A 170 -10.29 -3.64 6.96
CA ALA A 170 -11.18 -3.74 5.81
C ALA A 170 -12.45 -4.57 6.09
N GLN A 171 -12.34 -5.60 6.93
CA GLN A 171 -13.43 -6.55 7.21
C GLN A 171 -13.95 -6.50 8.65
N GLY A 172 -13.17 -5.99 9.60
CA GLY A 172 -13.50 -5.95 11.04
C GLY A 172 -14.30 -4.72 11.47
N GLY A 173 -14.95 -4.04 10.54
CA GLY A 173 -15.87 -2.93 10.81
C GLY A 173 -15.24 -1.55 10.98
N LEU A 174 -13.92 -1.36 10.79
CA LEU A 174 -13.36 -0.01 10.68
C LEU A 174 -13.80 0.65 9.36
N ALA A 175 -14.00 -0.16 8.31
CA ALA A 175 -14.46 0.26 6.99
C ALA A 175 -15.98 0.41 6.85
N ASP A 176 -16.75 0.25 7.93
CA ASP A 176 -18.20 0.40 7.90
C ASP A 176 -18.58 1.85 7.53
N LEU A 177 -19.37 2.02 6.47
CA LEU A 177 -19.77 3.33 5.97
C LEU A 177 -20.57 4.15 7.00
N THR A 178 -21.22 3.51 7.97
CA THR A 178 -21.89 4.24 9.06
C THR A 178 -20.90 4.94 10.00
N LYS A 179 -19.60 4.66 9.86
CA LYS A 179 -18.52 5.27 10.64
C LYS A 179 -17.78 6.37 9.88
N VAL A 180 -18.33 6.86 8.76
CA VAL A 180 -17.67 7.86 7.88
C VAL A 180 -17.13 9.08 8.65
N HIS A 181 -17.89 9.59 9.63
CA HIS A 181 -17.48 10.72 10.47
C HIS A 181 -16.23 10.42 11.32
N SER A 182 -16.03 9.16 11.73
CA SER A 182 -14.88 8.74 12.55
C SER A 182 -13.55 8.64 11.78
N TRP A 183 -13.62 8.79 10.45
CA TRP A 183 -12.45 8.75 9.58
C TRP A 183 -11.79 10.12 9.44
N VAL A 184 -12.46 11.21 9.84
CA VAL A 184 -11.86 12.56 9.87
C VAL A 184 -10.66 12.56 10.79
N ALA A 185 -9.48 12.82 10.21
CA ALA A 185 -8.26 12.91 10.97
C ALA A 185 -8.35 14.07 11.97
N ASP A 186 -7.98 13.81 13.23
CA ASP A 186 -8.15 14.76 14.33
C ASP A 186 -7.42 16.11 14.10
N PHE A 187 -6.37 16.13 13.28
CA PHE A 187 -5.59 17.34 12.98
C PHE A 187 -6.24 18.27 11.95
N LEU A 188 -7.30 17.85 11.26
CA LEU A 188 -8.01 18.68 10.30
C LEU A 188 -9.17 19.46 10.92
N LYS A 189 -9.45 19.29 12.22
CA LYS A 189 -10.53 20.00 12.92
C LYS A 189 -10.41 21.52 12.68
N ASP A 190 -11.56 22.15 12.48
CA ASP A 190 -11.70 23.61 12.30
C ASP A 190 -11.05 24.20 11.03
N THR A 191 -10.86 23.40 9.97
CA THR A 191 -10.43 23.91 8.65
C THR A 191 -11.60 24.04 7.66
N PRO A 192 -11.54 24.94 6.66
CA PRO A 192 -12.56 25.03 5.61
C PRO A 192 -12.75 23.72 4.83
N GLN A 193 -11.69 22.92 4.70
CA GLN A 193 -11.71 21.61 4.05
C GLN A 193 -12.53 20.60 4.87
N THR A 194 -12.41 20.65 6.19
CA THR A 194 -13.20 19.79 7.09
C THR A 194 -14.67 20.13 7.02
N GLN A 195 -15.05 21.42 7.00
CA GLN A 195 -16.45 21.82 6.82
C GLN A 195 -17.05 21.26 5.52
N ARG A 196 -16.27 21.26 4.41
CA ARG A 196 -16.71 20.67 3.14
C ARG A 196 -16.86 19.15 3.22
N PHE A 197 -15.94 18.48 3.93
CA PHE A 197 -16.03 17.04 4.15
C PHE A 197 -17.23 16.68 5.04
N GLU A 198 -17.46 17.42 6.13
CA GLU A 198 -18.61 17.23 7.04
C GLU A 198 -19.93 17.38 6.29
N ALA A 199 -20.09 18.44 5.49
CA ALA A 199 -21.29 18.62 4.66
C ALA A 199 -21.50 17.47 3.66
N LEU A 200 -20.43 16.85 3.16
CA LEU A 200 -20.54 15.66 2.31
C LEU A 200 -20.89 14.41 3.13
N ALA A 201 -20.28 14.24 4.30
CA ALA A 201 -20.53 13.13 5.21
C ALA A 201 -21.98 13.12 5.69
N GLU A 202 -22.55 14.29 5.99
CA GLU A 202 -23.99 14.46 6.30
C GLU A 202 -24.87 13.96 5.15
N ARG A 203 -24.57 14.33 3.90
CA ARG A 203 -25.33 13.85 2.73
C ARG A 203 -25.20 12.34 2.51
N ILE A 204 -24.04 11.77 2.83
CA ILE A 204 -23.83 10.32 2.81
C ILE A 204 -24.68 9.66 3.91
N GLU A 205 -24.69 10.24 5.11
CA GLU A 205 -25.51 9.75 6.24
C GLU A 205 -27.01 9.79 5.93
N GLU A 206 -27.52 10.85 5.32
CA GLU A 206 -28.91 10.93 4.83
C GLU A 206 -29.22 9.79 3.85
N SER A 207 -28.29 9.51 2.92
CA SER A 207 -28.42 8.43 1.95
C SER A 207 -28.44 7.05 2.62
N LEU A 208 -27.57 6.84 3.63
CA LEU A 208 -27.55 5.62 4.43
C LEU A 208 -28.82 5.46 5.28
N ASN A 209 -29.38 6.55 5.82
CA ASN A 209 -30.64 6.55 6.55
C ASN A 209 -31.82 6.17 5.65
N PHE A 210 -31.84 6.66 4.41
CA PHE A 210 -32.80 6.23 3.39
C PHE A 210 -32.66 4.73 3.09
N MET A 211 -31.44 4.26 2.81
CA MET A 211 -31.16 2.83 2.60
C MET A 211 -31.62 1.97 3.78
N LYS A 212 -31.37 2.43 5.01
CA LYS A 212 -31.82 1.77 6.24
C LYS A 212 -33.34 1.71 6.34
N ALA A 213 -34.05 2.78 5.98
CA ALA A 213 -35.52 2.79 5.92
C ALA A 213 -36.06 1.80 4.87
N CYS A 214 -35.30 1.52 3.81
CA CYS A 214 -35.57 0.47 2.83
C CYS A 214 -35.11 -0.94 3.26
N GLY A 215 -34.57 -1.11 4.48
CA GLY A 215 -34.10 -2.40 5.00
C GLY A 215 -32.65 -2.76 4.65
N VAL A 216 -31.89 -1.85 4.01
CA VAL A 216 -30.48 -2.05 3.66
C VAL A 216 -29.58 -1.41 4.72
N THR A 217 -28.86 -2.24 5.46
CA THR A 217 -28.02 -1.85 6.60
C THR A 217 -26.69 -2.59 6.56
N SER A 218 -25.69 -2.18 7.35
CA SER A 218 -24.44 -2.93 7.48
C SER A 218 -24.63 -4.38 7.95
N ALA A 219 -25.73 -4.68 8.65
CA ALA A 219 -26.06 -6.06 9.05
C ALA A 219 -26.73 -6.88 7.92
N THR A 220 -27.37 -6.24 6.95
CA THR A 220 -28.11 -6.91 5.87
C THR A 220 -27.39 -6.84 4.51
N ALA A 221 -26.43 -5.92 4.35
CA ALA A 221 -25.66 -5.71 3.14
C ALA A 221 -24.16 -5.55 3.47
N ARG A 222 -23.40 -6.62 3.25
CA ARG A 222 -21.95 -6.66 3.48
C ARG A 222 -21.16 -5.52 2.82
N PRO A 223 -21.49 -5.03 1.61
CA PRO A 223 -20.78 -3.89 1.01
C PRO A 223 -20.89 -2.56 1.78
N LEU A 224 -21.80 -2.45 2.75
CA LEU A 224 -21.85 -1.30 3.66
C LEU A 224 -20.93 -1.47 4.88
N ALA A 225 -20.73 -2.71 5.35
CA ALA A 225 -19.96 -3.03 6.55
C ALA A 225 -18.45 -3.19 6.28
N GLU A 226 -18.11 -3.63 5.07
CA GLU A 226 -16.76 -4.02 4.68
C GLU A 226 -16.35 -3.36 3.38
N THR A 227 -15.04 -3.31 3.14
CA THR A 227 -14.51 -2.81 1.88
C THR A 227 -13.39 -3.69 1.37
N GLU A 228 -13.18 -3.70 0.06
CA GLU A 228 -11.99 -4.30 -0.52
C GLU A 228 -10.87 -3.27 -0.62
N LEU A 229 -9.69 -3.67 -0.16
CA LEU A 229 -8.44 -2.94 -0.33
C LEU A 229 -7.41 -3.88 -0.95
N TYR A 230 -6.83 -3.48 -2.06
CA TYR A 230 -5.68 -4.15 -2.66
C TYR A 230 -4.39 -3.45 -2.25
N THR A 231 -3.25 -4.13 -2.35
CA THR A 231 -1.93 -3.52 -2.15
C THR A 231 -1.12 -3.50 -3.45
N SER A 232 -0.17 -2.58 -3.51
CA SER A 232 0.71 -2.39 -4.65
C SER A 232 2.05 -1.84 -4.17
N HIS A 233 3.08 -2.10 -4.95
CA HIS A 233 4.37 -1.46 -4.84
C HIS A 233 5.04 -1.46 -6.21
N GLU A 234 6.13 -0.71 -6.35
CA GLU A 234 6.97 -0.74 -7.54
C GLU A 234 7.75 -2.07 -7.64
N GLY A 235 7.60 -2.80 -8.75
CA GLY A 235 8.36 -4.02 -9.04
C GLY A 235 9.82 -3.73 -9.42
N LEU A 236 10.58 -3.16 -8.46
CA LEU A 236 11.93 -2.64 -8.67
C LEU A 236 13.02 -3.68 -8.35
N LEU A 237 12.91 -4.35 -7.20
CA LEU A 237 13.85 -5.39 -6.80
C LEU A 237 13.26 -6.76 -7.15
N LEU A 238 13.84 -7.40 -8.17
CA LEU A 238 13.30 -8.61 -8.79
C LEU A 238 13.85 -9.94 -8.22
N GLY A 239 14.81 -9.85 -7.31
CA GLY A 239 15.43 -10.98 -6.60
C GLY A 239 14.79 -11.25 -5.25
#